data_AF-A0AA37SGG4-F1
#
_entry.id   AF-A0AA37SGG4-F1
#
_cell.length_a   1.000
_cell.length_b   1.000
_cell.length_c   1.000
_cell.angle_alpha   90.00
_cell.angle_beta   90.00
_cell.angle_gamma   90.00
#
_symmetry.space_group_name_H-M   'P 1'
#
loop_
_entity.id
_entity.type
_entity.pdbx_description
1 polymer ?
#
loop_
_entity_poly.entity_id
_entity_poly.type
_entity_poly.pdbx_seq_one_letter_code
_entity_poly.pdbx_strand_id
1 'polypeptide(L)'
;MGGTHFGASSRVLDELKEAGFDLFAAATNHSLDYSISGLRKTLDELNRRNLRHAGIGLHLEDARRPTYFTHPTGTVSMLSCTSTFARGQEAAMQTSVMQGRPGINPLRYSTMHYVSADEMTSLKEIYRKLGLQRVKDDKIQLGFAFPAPDGVLAFENLNFQVGQETKVTTTPNPTDTQALHRWIAEARMVSDTVILSIHAHESGYNASGELDVEIPADFLVTAARQAIDAGADIVACHGPHLLRGLEIHNGKPIFYSLGNFIGQNELVERLPIESYMANRVSPDLTPHQLYKARSNNDVKGFPAETRFWETIMPIGTYHNGKLQSLEIHPVTLGLGQAAHRRGVPSLAHGEEGRKILEKFAALSTPFGTGFQKSGTEDDPVLLWRATA
;
A
#
# COMPACT_ATOMS: atom_id res chain seq x y z
N MET A 1 0.58 7.69 12.36
CA MET A 1 1.27 6.56 11.74
C MET A 1 2.60 6.40 12.41
N GLY A 2 2.85 5.22 12.98
CA GLY A 2 4.11 4.86 13.62
C GLY A 2 4.91 3.99 12.67
N GLY A 3 6.07 4.48 12.25
CA GLY A 3 6.96 3.81 11.30
C GLY A 3 8.36 4.41 11.40
N THR A 4 9.30 3.85 10.65
CA THR A 4 10.62 4.44 10.46
C THR A 4 10.49 5.68 9.57
N HIS A 5 11.20 6.78 9.88
CA HIS A 5 11.40 7.83 8.90
C HIS A 5 12.39 7.33 7.83
N PHE A 6 11.93 7.15 6.60
CA PHE A 6 12.75 6.66 5.50
C PHE A 6 13.39 7.80 4.72
N GLY A 7 14.72 7.77 4.69
CA GLY A 7 15.54 8.65 3.86
C GLY A 7 16.74 7.88 3.34
N ALA A 8 17.21 8.27 2.16
CA ALA A 8 18.41 7.73 1.53
C ALA A 8 19.16 8.84 0.80
N SER A 9 20.44 8.60 0.49
CA SER A 9 21.17 9.44 -0.45
C SER A 9 20.47 9.44 -1.81
N SER A 10 20.36 10.62 -2.45
CA SER A 10 19.74 10.73 -3.79
C SER A 10 20.45 9.88 -4.87
N ARG A 11 21.69 9.43 -4.62
CA ARG A 11 22.43 8.52 -5.53
C ARG A 11 21.74 7.18 -5.68
N VAL A 12 20.93 6.73 -4.71
CA VAL A 12 20.17 5.48 -4.83
C VAL A 12 19.27 5.46 -6.07
N LEU A 13 18.79 6.64 -6.52
CA LEU A 13 18.00 6.75 -7.74
C LEU A 13 18.80 6.39 -9.00
N ASP A 14 20.11 6.68 -9.01
CA ASP A 14 21.00 6.32 -10.10
C ASP A 14 21.26 4.80 -10.10
N GLU A 15 21.45 4.21 -8.92
CA GLU A 15 21.63 2.76 -8.73
C GLU A 15 20.36 1.97 -9.11
N LEU A 16 19.17 2.46 -8.75
CA LEU A 16 17.89 1.85 -9.16
C LEU A 16 17.68 1.94 -10.68
N LYS A 17 18.07 3.06 -11.30
CA LYS A 17 18.01 3.18 -12.75
C LYS A 17 18.96 2.18 -13.43
N GLU A 18 20.18 2.03 -12.93
CA GLU A 18 21.15 1.05 -13.43
C GLU A 18 20.66 -0.40 -13.25
N ALA A 19 19.95 -0.67 -12.15
CA ALA A 19 19.30 -1.96 -11.90
C ALA A 19 18.08 -2.23 -12.81
N GLY A 20 17.66 -1.27 -13.65
CA GLY A 20 16.59 -1.45 -14.63
C GLY A 20 15.19 -1.02 -14.17
N PHE A 21 15.06 -0.20 -13.13
CA PHE A 21 13.77 0.36 -12.72
C PHE A 21 13.41 1.60 -13.56
N ASP A 22 12.33 1.50 -14.35
CA ASP A 22 11.87 2.59 -15.24
C ASP A 22 10.75 3.48 -14.66
N LEU A 23 9.92 2.92 -13.77
CA LEU A 23 8.71 3.54 -13.24
C LEU A 23 8.71 3.50 -11.71
N PHE A 24 8.45 4.64 -11.07
CA PHE A 24 8.50 4.81 -9.61
C PHE A 24 7.14 5.20 -9.04
N ALA A 25 6.47 4.27 -8.37
CA ALA A 25 5.25 4.55 -7.63
C ALA A 25 5.61 5.26 -6.31
N ALA A 26 5.24 6.54 -6.19
CA ALA A 26 5.73 7.41 -5.14
C ALA A 26 4.65 7.84 -4.13
N ALA A 27 3.39 7.43 -4.30
CA ALA A 27 2.37 7.59 -3.25
C ALA A 27 2.56 6.52 -2.17
N THR A 28 3.10 6.89 -1.01
CA THR A 28 3.23 6.01 0.15
C THR A 28 2.97 6.78 1.44
N ASN A 29 2.85 6.08 2.56
CA ASN A 29 2.83 6.71 3.88
C ASN A 29 4.13 7.45 4.23
N HIS A 30 5.23 7.19 3.51
CA HIS A 30 6.57 7.74 3.76
C HIS A 30 6.94 8.94 2.87
N SER A 31 6.08 9.30 1.90
CA SER A 31 6.38 10.37 0.94
C SER A 31 6.53 11.76 1.59
N LEU A 32 6.04 11.93 2.82
CA LEU A 32 6.16 13.15 3.62
C LEU A 32 6.82 12.92 4.99
N ASP A 33 7.69 11.91 5.13
CA ASP A 33 8.45 11.70 6.37
C ASP A 33 9.27 12.93 6.77
N TYR A 34 9.79 13.67 5.79
CA TYR A 34 10.48 14.94 6.00
C TYR A 34 9.64 16.14 5.54
N SER A 35 8.31 16.03 5.71
CA SER A 35 7.32 17.05 5.36
C SER A 35 7.36 17.47 3.88
N ILE A 36 6.74 18.61 3.56
CA ILE A 36 6.66 19.16 2.20
C ILE A 36 8.05 19.45 1.61
N SER A 37 9.02 19.85 2.44
CA SER A 37 10.39 20.09 1.97
C SER A 37 11.07 18.80 1.49
N GLY A 38 10.90 17.70 2.22
CA GLY A 38 11.35 16.36 1.80
C GLY A 38 10.67 15.92 0.51
N LEU A 39 9.34 16.05 0.44
CA LEU A 39 8.57 15.73 -0.76
C LEU A 39 9.06 16.49 -1.99
N ARG A 40 9.25 17.80 -1.87
CA ARG A 40 9.76 18.66 -2.95
C ARG A 40 11.16 18.24 -3.37
N LYS A 41 12.04 17.93 -2.43
CA LYS A 41 13.39 17.44 -2.74
C LYS A 41 13.34 16.12 -3.52
N THR A 42 12.45 15.20 -3.14
CA THR A 42 12.23 13.94 -3.88
C THR A 42 11.74 14.21 -5.31
N LEU A 43 10.73 15.08 -5.48
CA LEU A 43 10.24 15.50 -6.80
C LEU A 43 11.36 16.09 -7.65
N ASP A 44 12.17 16.99 -7.08
CA ASP A 44 13.29 17.63 -7.78
C ASP A 44 14.33 16.61 -8.26
N GLU A 45 14.72 15.65 -7.40
CA GLU A 45 15.72 14.64 -7.76
C GLU A 45 15.22 13.62 -8.78
N LEU A 46 13.93 13.25 -8.74
CA LEU A 46 13.29 12.40 -9.74
C LEU A 46 13.22 13.12 -11.10
N ASN A 47 12.72 14.36 -11.11
CA ASN A 47 12.57 15.16 -12.33
C ASN A 47 13.92 15.48 -12.96
N ARG A 48 14.93 15.87 -12.16
CA ARG A 48 16.28 16.18 -12.65
C ARG A 48 16.94 14.99 -13.36
N ARG A 49 16.60 13.76 -12.97
CA ARG A 49 17.11 12.51 -13.58
C ARG A 49 16.22 11.96 -14.69
N ASN A 50 15.10 12.63 -14.99
CA ASN A 50 14.06 12.14 -15.88
C ASN A 50 13.55 10.74 -15.47
N LEU A 51 13.45 10.49 -14.16
CA LEU A 51 12.83 9.29 -13.63
C LEU A 51 11.32 9.48 -13.59
N ARG A 52 10.59 8.51 -14.14
CA ARG A 52 9.15 8.59 -14.29
C ARG A 52 8.50 8.17 -12.99
N HIS A 53 7.72 9.06 -12.39
CA HIS A 53 7.05 8.82 -11.12
C HIS A 53 5.58 9.23 -11.18
N ALA A 54 4.78 8.63 -10.30
CA ALA A 54 3.37 8.95 -10.14
C ALA A 54 2.98 8.93 -8.66
N GLY A 55 1.89 9.61 -8.31
CA GLY A 55 1.26 9.52 -6.99
C GLY A 55 1.70 10.57 -5.98
N ILE A 56 2.62 11.47 -6.35
CA ILE A 56 2.96 12.67 -5.58
C ILE A 56 2.99 13.88 -6.50
N GLY A 57 2.70 15.06 -5.96
CA GLY A 57 2.71 16.28 -6.76
C GLY A 57 2.66 17.55 -5.92
N LEU A 58 2.74 18.68 -6.63
CA LEU A 58 2.66 20.01 -6.00
C LEU A 58 1.22 20.42 -5.63
N HIS A 59 0.22 19.70 -6.14
CA HIS A 59 -1.20 19.81 -5.82
C HIS A 59 -1.92 18.51 -6.20
N LEU A 60 -3.20 18.37 -5.85
CA LEU A 60 -3.93 17.11 -6.03
C LEU A 60 -4.02 16.64 -7.48
N GLU A 61 -4.28 17.54 -8.42
CA GLU A 61 -4.38 17.15 -9.83
C GLU A 61 -3.04 16.62 -10.37
N ASP A 62 -1.92 17.22 -9.98
CA ASP A 62 -0.57 16.76 -10.35
C ASP A 62 -0.27 15.38 -9.77
N ALA A 63 -0.55 15.17 -8.49
CA ALA A 63 -0.36 13.88 -7.82
C ALA A 63 -1.20 12.75 -8.45
N ARG A 64 -2.37 13.07 -9.02
CA ARG A 64 -3.28 12.11 -9.65
C ARG A 64 -2.89 11.71 -11.07
N ARG A 65 -2.00 12.45 -11.73
CA ARG A 65 -1.65 12.20 -13.12
C ARG A 65 -0.92 10.87 -13.29
N PRO A 66 -1.19 10.14 -14.39
CA PRO A 66 -0.33 9.06 -14.81
C PRO A 66 1.03 9.59 -15.26
N THR A 67 2.04 8.73 -15.12
CA THR A 67 3.32 8.87 -15.81
C THR A 67 3.41 7.87 -16.96
N TYR A 68 4.25 8.16 -17.96
CA TYR A 68 4.32 7.38 -19.19
C TYR A 68 5.76 7.01 -19.52
N PHE A 69 5.96 5.74 -19.85
CA PHE A 69 7.21 5.17 -20.32
C PHE A 69 7.00 4.56 -21.70
N THR A 70 7.65 5.12 -22.72
CA THR A 70 7.62 4.60 -24.09
C THR A 70 8.89 3.83 -24.37
N HIS A 71 8.73 2.55 -24.70
CA HIS A 71 9.76 1.65 -25.19
C HIS A 71 9.51 1.37 -26.69
N PRO A 72 10.51 0.97 -27.50
CA PRO A 72 10.30 0.64 -28.92
C PRO A 72 9.20 -0.40 -29.19
N THR A 73 8.83 -1.21 -28.20
CA THR A 73 7.80 -2.26 -28.31
C THR A 73 6.45 -1.88 -27.69
N GLY A 74 6.30 -0.68 -27.13
CA GLY A 74 5.03 -0.22 -26.55
C GLY A 74 5.19 0.85 -25.48
N THR A 75 4.06 1.42 -25.06
CA THR A 75 3.97 2.44 -24.01
C THR A 75 3.28 1.89 -22.78
N VAL A 76 3.93 2.02 -21.63
CA VAL A 76 3.37 1.69 -20.31
C VAL A 76 3.07 2.98 -19.58
N SER A 77 1.87 3.08 -19.02
CA SER A 77 1.47 4.16 -18.12
C SER A 77 1.30 3.65 -16.71
N MET A 78 1.60 4.48 -15.71
CA MET A 78 1.39 4.14 -14.30
C MET A 78 0.73 5.29 -13.55
N LEU A 79 -0.32 4.95 -12.79
CA LEU A 79 -0.87 5.78 -11.71
C LEU A 79 -0.42 5.20 -10.37
N SER A 80 -0.36 6.05 -9.34
CA SER A 80 -0.07 5.60 -7.98
C SER A 80 -0.93 6.37 -6.98
N CYS A 81 -1.45 5.69 -5.96
CA CYS A 81 -2.20 6.27 -4.85
C CYS A 81 -1.92 5.53 -3.54
N THR A 82 -2.27 6.15 -2.41
CA THR A 82 -2.14 5.52 -1.08
C THR A 82 -3.38 5.73 -0.22
N SER A 83 -3.80 4.70 0.53
CA SER A 83 -4.81 4.80 1.60
C SER A 83 -4.17 5.05 2.97
N THR A 84 -2.92 4.65 3.13
CA THR A 84 -2.16 4.81 4.37
C THR A 84 -1.37 6.12 4.32
N PHE A 85 -1.87 7.16 4.98
CA PHE A 85 -1.14 8.41 5.23
C PHE A 85 -1.70 9.16 6.45
N ALA A 86 -0.88 10.02 7.07
CA ALA A 86 -1.35 10.90 8.13
C ALA A 86 -2.15 12.07 7.55
N ARG A 87 -3.20 12.53 8.26
CA ARG A 87 -4.00 13.70 7.84
C ARG A 87 -3.08 14.90 7.64
N GLY A 88 -3.22 15.57 6.49
CA GLY A 88 -2.33 16.65 6.09
C GLY A 88 -1.14 16.19 5.23
N GLN A 89 -1.06 14.91 4.86
CA GLN A 89 -0.09 14.42 3.87
C GLN A 89 -0.70 14.30 2.47
N GLU A 90 -2.03 14.17 2.36
CA GLU A 90 -2.75 14.16 1.10
C GLU A 90 -2.55 15.47 0.33
N ALA A 91 -2.37 15.41 -0.98
CA ALA A 91 -2.36 16.60 -1.81
C ALA A 91 -3.76 17.24 -1.81
N ALA A 92 -3.82 18.57 -1.89
CA ALA A 92 -5.09 19.31 -1.92
C ALA A 92 -5.32 19.97 -3.28
N MET A 93 -6.60 20.12 -3.65
CA MET A 93 -6.98 20.85 -4.85
C MET A 93 -6.64 22.34 -4.72
N GLN A 94 -6.31 22.94 -5.86
CA GLN A 94 -6.24 24.38 -6.00
C GLN A 94 -7.66 24.97 -6.05
N THR A 95 -7.85 26.14 -5.45
CA THR A 95 -9.06 26.96 -5.65
C THR A 95 -8.75 28.10 -6.62
N SER A 96 -9.76 28.90 -6.98
CA SER A 96 -9.56 30.08 -7.83
C SER A 96 -8.64 31.14 -7.22
N VAL A 97 -8.42 31.10 -5.91
CA VAL A 97 -7.66 32.13 -5.16
C VAL A 97 -6.46 31.59 -4.38
N MET A 98 -6.27 30.26 -4.32
CA MET A 98 -5.21 29.65 -3.51
C MET A 98 -4.64 28.42 -4.18
N GLN A 99 -3.31 28.34 -4.24
CA GLN A 99 -2.59 27.17 -4.74
C GLN A 99 -2.95 25.91 -3.94
N GLY A 100 -2.98 24.77 -4.62
CA GLY A 100 -3.15 23.48 -3.98
C GLY A 100 -1.97 23.14 -3.06
N ARG A 101 -2.20 22.22 -2.12
CA ARG A 101 -1.17 21.77 -1.18
C ARG A 101 -0.41 20.58 -1.79
N PRO A 102 0.94 20.58 -1.80
CA PRO A 102 1.73 19.42 -2.18
C PRO A 102 1.43 18.21 -1.29
N GLY A 103 1.47 17.02 -1.86
CA GLY A 103 1.21 15.79 -1.11
C GLY A 103 1.10 14.55 -2.00
N ILE A 104 0.58 13.48 -1.40
CA ILE A 104 0.29 12.21 -2.07
C ILE A 104 -1.07 12.25 -2.80
N ASN A 105 -1.28 11.34 -3.74
CA ASN A 105 -2.59 11.02 -4.30
C ASN A 105 -3.36 10.09 -3.35
N PRO A 106 -4.43 10.57 -2.68
CA PRO A 106 -5.12 9.80 -1.67
C PRO A 106 -6.14 8.82 -2.28
N LEU A 107 -6.21 7.62 -1.71
CA LEU A 107 -7.33 6.69 -1.82
C LEU A 107 -7.98 6.57 -0.43
N ARG A 108 -8.83 7.53 -0.07
CA ARG A 108 -9.53 7.49 1.23
C ARG A 108 -10.59 6.39 1.23
N TYR A 109 -11.00 5.99 2.42
CA TYR A 109 -12.06 5.03 2.64
C TYR A 109 -12.82 5.38 3.93
N SER A 110 -13.99 4.78 4.11
CA SER A 110 -14.77 4.84 5.35
C SER A 110 -14.85 3.47 5.99
N THR A 111 -14.86 3.44 7.32
CA THR A 111 -15.05 2.21 8.11
C THR A 111 -16.39 2.24 8.82
N MET A 112 -17.15 1.14 8.72
CA MET A 112 -18.38 0.92 9.47
C MET A 112 -18.25 -0.33 10.36
N HIS A 113 -18.61 -0.19 11.62
CA HIS A 113 -18.62 -1.27 12.61
C HIS A 113 -20.08 -1.65 12.88
N TYR A 114 -20.45 -2.87 12.54
CA TYR A 114 -21.76 -3.41 12.85
C TYR A 114 -21.72 -4.07 14.22
N VAL A 115 -22.76 -3.80 15.02
CA VAL A 115 -22.95 -4.36 16.36
C VAL A 115 -24.43 -4.72 16.55
N SER A 116 -24.74 -5.56 17.53
CA SER A 116 -26.11 -5.85 17.93
C SER A 116 -26.84 -4.62 18.50
N ALA A 117 -28.17 -4.69 18.60
CA ALA A 117 -28.97 -3.61 19.18
C ALA A 117 -28.63 -3.38 20.68
N ASP A 118 -28.33 -4.43 21.42
CA ASP A 118 -27.98 -4.36 22.85
C ASP A 118 -26.59 -3.72 23.05
N GLU A 119 -25.62 -4.10 22.21
CA GLU A 119 -24.29 -3.47 22.18
C GLU A 119 -24.38 -1.99 21.78
N MET A 120 -25.18 -1.65 20.77
CA MET A 120 -25.41 -0.25 20.37
C MET A 120 -26.03 0.57 21.51
N THR A 121 -27.00 -0.01 22.24
CA THR A 121 -27.61 0.64 23.42
C THR A 121 -26.55 0.89 24.50
N SER A 122 -25.71 -0.10 24.76
CA SER A 122 -24.60 0.01 25.71
C SER A 122 -23.57 1.06 25.29
N LEU A 123 -23.20 1.10 24.01
CA LEU A 123 -22.29 2.10 23.45
C LEU A 123 -22.85 3.51 23.58
N LYS A 124 -24.13 3.73 23.27
CA LYS A 124 -24.80 5.02 23.43
C LYS A 124 -24.79 5.48 24.89
N GLU A 125 -25.04 4.56 25.83
CA GLU A 125 -25.05 4.90 27.25
C GLU A 125 -23.64 5.25 27.76
N ILE A 126 -22.61 4.52 27.34
CA ILE A 126 -21.20 4.86 27.62
C ILE A 126 -20.88 6.24 27.02
N TYR A 127 -21.26 6.47 25.77
CA TYR A 127 -21.03 7.71 25.03
C TYR A 127 -21.64 8.92 25.75
N ARG A 128 -22.86 8.75 26.28
CA ARG A 128 -23.55 9.75 27.10
C ARG A 128 -22.86 9.96 28.45
N LYS A 129 -22.53 8.89 29.18
CA LYS A 129 -21.89 8.96 30.52
C LYS A 129 -20.51 9.61 30.48
N LEU A 130 -19.75 9.40 29.41
CA LEU A 130 -18.46 10.05 29.18
C LEU A 130 -18.60 11.52 28.71
N GLY A 131 -19.81 12.02 28.49
CA GLY A 131 -20.06 13.37 27.99
C GLY A 131 -19.70 13.58 26.53
N LEU A 132 -19.36 12.53 25.79
CA LEU A 132 -18.92 12.61 24.40
C LEU A 132 -20.05 13.04 23.46
N GLN A 133 -21.29 12.69 23.80
CA GLN A 133 -22.47 13.20 23.09
C GLN A 133 -22.54 14.73 23.14
N ARG A 134 -22.36 15.32 24.32
CA ARG A 134 -22.35 16.77 24.48
C ARG A 134 -21.22 17.41 23.69
N VAL A 135 -20.00 16.85 23.73
CA VAL A 135 -18.86 17.35 22.95
C VAL A 135 -19.18 17.35 21.45
N LYS A 136 -19.82 16.29 20.95
CA LYS A 136 -20.23 16.19 19.55
C LYS A 136 -21.33 17.20 19.22
N ASP A 137 -22.36 17.29 20.04
CA ASP A 137 -23.49 18.21 19.83
C ASP A 137 -23.00 19.67 19.83
N ASP A 138 -22.09 20.03 20.76
CA ASP A 138 -21.45 21.35 20.82
C ASP A 138 -20.61 21.60 19.55
N LYS A 139 -19.82 20.63 19.08
CA LYS A 139 -19.06 20.75 17.81
C LYS A 139 -20.00 20.97 16.61
N ILE A 140 -21.15 20.28 16.56
CA ILE A 140 -22.15 20.45 15.49
C ILE A 140 -22.78 21.84 15.59
N GLN A 141 -23.22 22.24 16.78
CA GLN A 141 -23.85 23.54 17.03
C GLN A 141 -22.91 24.70 16.67
N LEU A 142 -21.62 24.56 16.95
CA LEU A 142 -20.59 25.55 16.63
C LEU A 142 -20.08 25.47 15.18
N GLY A 143 -20.57 24.52 14.37
CA GLY A 143 -20.18 24.37 12.96
C GLY A 143 -18.81 23.70 12.72
N PHE A 144 -18.24 23.03 13.73
CA PHE A 144 -16.99 22.29 13.62
C PHE A 144 -17.17 20.80 13.25
N ALA A 145 -18.41 20.32 13.17
CA ALA A 145 -18.75 18.96 12.78
C ALA A 145 -20.11 18.90 12.06
N PHE A 146 -20.39 17.77 11.41
CA PHE A 146 -21.67 17.49 10.77
C PHE A 146 -22.43 16.40 11.54
N PRO A 147 -23.77 16.40 11.53
CA PRO A 147 -24.57 15.29 12.01
C PRO A 147 -24.17 13.99 11.31
N ALA A 148 -24.18 12.88 12.06
CA ALA A 148 -23.99 11.56 11.46
C ALA A 148 -25.25 11.16 10.66
N PRO A 149 -25.13 10.29 9.66
CA PRO A 149 -26.29 9.70 8.99
C PRO A 149 -27.23 9.03 10.00
N ASP A 150 -28.51 8.95 9.63
CA ASP A 150 -29.53 8.32 10.48
C ASP A 150 -29.14 6.87 10.81
N GLY A 151 -29.31 6.50 12.08
CA GLY A 151 -28.96 5.17 12.59
C GLY A 151 -27.47 4.93 12.84
N VAL A 152 -26.59 5.88 12.52
CA VAL A 152 -25.15 5.76 12.75
C VAL A 152 -24.72 6.50 14.02
N LEU A 153 -24.07 5.77 14.93
CA LEU A 153 -23.34 6.37 16.05
C LEU A 153 -21.89 6.63 15.62
N ALA A 154 -21.58 7.88 15.28
CA ALA A 154 -20.23 8.31 14.94
C ALA A 154 -19.48 8.88 16.16
N PHE A 155 -18.23 8.43 16.36
CA PHE A 155 -17.28 8.90 17.37
C PHE A 155 -15.88 9.11 16.77
N GLU A 156 -15.46 10.37 16.62
CA GLU A 156 -14.20 10.74 15.96
C GLU A 156 -14.06 10.02 14.60
N ASN A 157 -13.21 9.00 14.49
CA ASN A 157 -12.99 8.22 13.26
C ASN A 157 -13.72 6.86 13.24
N LEU A 158 -14.53 6.54 14.26
CA LEU A 158 -15.29 5.30 14.37
C LEU A 158 -16.77 5.55 14.05
N ASN A 159 -17.36 4.68 13.23
CA ASN A 159 -18.79 4.69 12.95
C ASN A 159 -19.39 3.34 13.33
N PHE A 160 -20.49 3.35 14.07
CA PHE A 160 -21.21 2.16 14.47
C PHE A 160 -22.63 2.16 13.91
N GLN A 161 -23.11 0.99 13.49
CA GLN A 161 -24.48 0.79 13.03
C GLN A 161 -25.01 -0.55 13.57
N VAL A 162 -26.32 -0.65 13.77
CA VAL A 162 -26.93 -1.93 14.15
C VAL A 162 -26.89 -2.88 12.96
N GLY A 163 -26.42 -4.12 13.19
CA GLY A 163 -26.37 -5.19 12.19
C GLY A 163 -26.76 -6.54 12.79
N GLN A 164 -27.00 -7.52 11.92
CA GLN A 164 -27.29 -8.90 12.33
C GLN A 164 -26.05 -9.63 12.88
N GLU A 165 -24.85 -9.19 12.46
CA GLU A 165 -23.57 -9.77 12.83
C GLU A 165 -22.62 -8.65 13.26
N THR A 166 -21.78 -8.94 14.25
CA THR A 166 -20.68 -8.05 14.63
C THR A 166 -19.56 -8.19 13.62
N LYS A 167 -19.33 -7.13 12.83
CA LYS A 167 -18.29 -7.11 11.80
C LYS A 167 -17.84 -5.70 11.47
N VAL A 168 -16.68 -5.60 10.84
CA VAL A 168 -16.16 -4.34 10.31
C VAL A 168 -16.17 -4.42 8.79
N THR A 169 -16.62 -3.34 8.15
CA THR A 169 -16.56 -3.20 6.70
C THR A 169 -15.87 -1.91 6.34
N THR A 170 -15.20 -1.91 5.19
CA THR A 170 -14.58 -0.71 4.64
C THR A 170 -15.08 -0.43 3.24
N THR A 171 -15.20 0.85 2.87
CA THR A 171 -15.73 1.25 1.55
C THR A 171 -14.87 2.37 0.98
N PRO A 172 -14.44 2.29 -0.29
CA PRO A 172 -13.56 3.30 -0.86
C PRO A 172 -14.32 4.62 -1.05
N ASN A 173 -13.62 5.74 -0.91
CA ASN A 173 -14.22 7.05 -1.07
C ASN A 173 -14.61 7.28 -2.54
N PRO A 174 -15.89 7.56 -2.84
CA PRO A 174 -16.37 7.64 -4.22
C PRO A 174 -15.74 8.79 -5.02
N THR A 175 -15.37 9.90 -4.36
CA THR A 175 -14.70 11.02 -5.03
C THR A 175 -13.28 10.65 -5.45
N ASP A 176 -12.56 9.88 -4.63
CA ASP A 176 -11.20 9.45 -4.95
C ASP A 176 -11.22 8.37 -6.04
N THR A 177 -12.11 7.38 -5.96
CA THR A 177 -12.23 6.34 -7.00
C THR A 177 -12.69 6.92 -8.34
N GLN A 178 -13.66 7.84 -8.36
CA GLN A 178 -14.06 8.52 -9.60
C GLN A 178 -12.91 9.30 -10.24
N ALA A 179 -12.08 9.96 -9.42
CA ALA A 179 -10.92 10.68 -9.93
C ALA A 179 -9.83 9.74 -10.49
N LEU A 180 -9.62 8.58 -9.85
CA LEU A 180 -8.73 7.54 -10.36
C LEU A 180 -9.25 6.98 -11.68
N HIS A 181 -10.55 6.64 -11.77
CA HIS A 181 -11.16 6.10 -12.99
C HIS A 181 -11.00 7.05 -14.18
N ARG A 182 -11.17 8.36 -13.95
CA ARG A 182 -10.94 9.38 -14.98
C ARG A 182 -9.52 9.32 -15.54
N TRP A 183 -8.50 9.25 -14.68
CA TRP A 183 -7.11 9.21 -15.11
C TRP A 183 -6.68 7.85 -15.67
N ILE A 184 -7.29 6.75 -15.23
CA ILE A 184 -7.12 5.43 -15.84
C ILE A 184 -7.67 5.43 -17.27
N ALA A 185 -8.86 6.02 -17.48
CA ALA A 185 -9.45 6.14 -18.81
C ALA A 185 -8.58 7.01 -19.75
N GLU A 186 -8.04 8.12 -19.25
CA GLU A 186 -7.05 8.94 -19.99
C GLU A 186 -5.81 8.13 -20.36
N ALA A 187 -5.21 7.44 -19.39
CA ALA A 187 -4.02 6.62 -19.59
C ALA A 187 -4.25 5.55 -20.67
N ARG A 188 -5.39 4.86 -20.63
CA ARG A 188 -5.77 3.80 -21.58
C ARG A 188 -5.88 4.29 -23.03
N MET A 189 -6.19 5.56 -23.26
CA MET A 189 -6.27 6.12 -24.62
C MET A 189 -4.90 6.27 -25.29
N VAL A 190 -3.81 6.35 -24.52
CA VAL A 190 -2.47 6.71 -25.02
C VAL A 190 -1.37 5.75 -24.59
N SER A 191 -1.70 4.62 -23.95
CA SER A 191 -0.76 3.57 -23.58
C SER A 191 -1.26 2.19 -23.99
N ASP A 192 -0.32 1.26 -24.18
CA ASP A 192 -0.60 -0.15 -24.45
C ASP A 192 -0.97 -0.90 -23.17
N THR A 193 -0.32 -0.54 -22.06
CA THR A 193 -0.52 -1.12 -20.72
C THR A 193 -0.71 -0.03 -19.67
N VAL A 194 -1.78 -0.16 -18.86
CA VAL A 194 -2.07 0.73 -17.72
C VAL A 194 -1.84 0.00 -16.40
N ILE A 195 -0.95 0.53 -15.56
CA ILE A 195 -0.67 0.04 -14.22
C ILE A 195 -1.28 1.01 -13.19
N LEU A 196 -2.01 0.48 -12.21
CA LEU A 196 -2.32 1.22 -10.98
C LEU A 196 -1.53 0.60 -9.82
N SER A 197 -0.69 1.41 -9.18
CA SER A 197 -0.07 1.08 -7.91
C SER A 197 -0.92 1.62 -6.75
N ILE A 198 -1.20 0.76 -5.76
CA ILE A 198 -1.93 1.16 -4.54
C ILE A 198 -1.08 0.82 -3.31
N HIS A 199 -0.68 1.83 -2.55
CA HIS A 199 -0.04 1.63 -1.26
C HIS A 199 -1.10 1.60 -0.14
N ALA A 200 -1.29 0.44 0.50
CA ALA A 200 -2.33 0.22 1.50
C ALA A 200 -1.87 -0.77 2.57
N HIS A 201 -2.00 -0.41 3.85
CA HIS A 201 -1.66 -1.29 4.98
C HIS A 201 -2.87 -1.98 5.57
N GLU A 202 -4.06 -1.50 5.24
CA GLU A 202 -5.30 -1.91 5.87
C GLU A 202 -5.58 -3.40 5.63
N SER A 203 -6.05 -4.04 6.71
CA SER A 203 -6.24 -5.48 6.79
C SER A 203 -7.72 -5.82 6.92
N GLY A 204 -8.08 -6.98 6.40
CA GLY A 204 -9.41 -7.58 6.53
C GLY A 204 -9.50 -8.50 7.73
N TYR A 205 -10.63 -9.20 7.82
CA TYR A 205 -10.95 -10.13 8.89
C TYR A 205 -11.09 -11.54 8.31
N ASN A 206 -10.61 -12.54 9.04
CA ASN A 206 -10.74 -13.93 8.66
C ASN A 206 -12.14 -14.50 9.00
N ALA A 207 -12.37 -15.77 8.69
CA ALA A 207 -13.66 -16.42 8.94
C ALA A 207 -14.05 -16.54 10.43
N SER A 208 -13.08 -16.47 11.35
CA SER A 208 -13.34 -16.39 12.80
C SER A 208 -13.63 -14.96 13.29
N GLY A 209 -13.62 -13.96 12.41
CA GLY A 209 -13.85 -12.56 12.75
C GLY A 209 -12.65 -11.87 13.39
N GLU A 210 -11.45 -12.43 13.24
CA GLU A 210 -10.20 -11.85 13.76
C GLU A 210 -9.49 -11.06 12.65
N LEU A 211 -8.86 -9.95 13.03
CA LEU A 211 -8.08 -9.13 12.09
C LEU A 211 -6.87 -9.91 11.60
N ASP A 212 -6.71 -10.05 10.30
CA ASP A 212 -5.61 -10.78 9.67
C ASP A 212 -4.87 -9.90 8.67
N VAL A 213 -3.58 -9.69 8.92
CA VAL A 213 -2.74 -8.82 8.08
C VAL A 213 -2.49 -9.37 6.68
N GLU A 214 -2.67 -10.67 6.45
CA GLU A 214 -2.53 -11.30 5.14
C GLU A 214 -3.81 -11.15 4.29
N ILE A 215 -4.92 -10.73 4.89
CA ILE A 215 -6.18 -10.45 4.20
C ILE A 215 -6.27 -8.94 3.90
N PRO A 216 -6.49 -8.50 2.65
CA PRO A 216 -6.72 -7.09 2.35
C PRO A 216 -8.08 -6.61 2.85
N ALA A 217 -8.18 -5.34 3.24
CA ALA A 217 -9.45 -4.72 3.60
C ALA A 217 -10.42 -4.62 2.40
N ASP A 218 -11.74 -4.67 2.66
CA ASP A 218 -12.79 -4.68 1.62
C ASP A 218 -12.68 -3.53 0.63
N PHE A 219 -12.32 -2.32 1.10
CA PHE A 219 -12.21 -1.16 0.23
C PHE A 219 -11.10 -1.32 -0.81
N LEU A 220 -10.00 -2.00 -0.44
CA LEU A 220 -8.86 -2.23 -1.31
C LEU A 220 -9.23 -3.21 -2.42
N VAL A 221 -9.91 -4.31 -2.07
CA VAL A 221 -10.48 -5.28 -3.02
C VAL A 221 -11.45 -4.58 -3.97
N THR A 222 -12.36 -3.77 -3.43
CA THR A 222 -13.35 -3.03 -4.22
C THR A 222 -12.68 -2.04 -5.17
N ALA A 223 -11.75 -1.21 -4.69
CA ALA A 223 -11.08 -0.20 -5.49
C ALA A 223 -10.17 -0.82 -6.58
N ALA A 224 -9.49 -1.93 -6.27
CA ALA A 224 -8.65 -2.63 -7.23
C ALA A 224 -9.47 -3.23 -8.39
N ARG A 225 -10.59 -3.89 -8.09
CA ARG A 225 -11.51 -4.40 -9.12
C ARG A 225 -12.09 -3.28 -9.97
N GLN A 226 -12.55 -2.20 -9.33
CA GLN A 226 -13.06 -1.01 -10.02
C GLN A 226 -12.02 -0.37 -10.94
N ALA A 227 -10.73 -0.37 -10.55
CA ALA A 227 -9.65 0.14 -11.40
C ALA A 227 -9.44 -0.69 -12.66
N ILE A 228 -9.48 -2.04 -12.54
CA ILE A 228 -9.45 -2.94 -13.71
C ILE A 228 -10.65 -2.66 -14.62
N ASP A 229 -11.85 -2.55 -14.04
CA ASP A 229 -13.09 -2.28 -14.78
C ASP A 229 -13.05 -0.90 -15.48
N ALA A 230 -12.35 0.07 -14.90
CA ALA A 230 -12.14 1.39 -15.48
C ALA A 230 -11.07 1.44 -16.60
N GLY A 231 -10.30 0.35 -16.79
CA GLY A 231 -9.33 0.23 -17.88
C GLY A 231 -7.90 -0.06 -17.47
N ALA A 232 -7.59 -0.24 -16.18
CA ALA A 232 -6.26 -0.70 -15.76
C ALA A 232 -6.03 -2.13 -16.29
N ASP A 233 -4.80 -2.45 -16.65
CA ASP A 233 -4.38 -3.79 -17.09
C ASP A 233 -3.68 -4.57 -15.98
N ILE A 234 -3.13 -3.86 -14.99
CA ILE A 234 -2.47 -4.41 -13.80
C ILE A 234 -2.80 -3.53 -12.61
N VAL A 235 -3.18 -4.15 -11.48
CA VAL A 235 -3.16 -3.47 -10.18
C VAL A 235 -2.09 -4.10 -9.30
N ALA A 236 -1.13 -3.29 -8.85
CA ALA A 236 -0.03 -3.72 -8.00
C ALA A 236 -0.13 -3.02 -6.64
N CYS A 237 -0.73 -3.71 -5.68
CA CYS A 237 -0.79 -3.24 -4.30
C CYS A 237 0.51 -3.56 -3.55
N HIS A 238 0.84 -2.73 -2.58
CA HIS A 238 1.97 -2.90 -1.67
C HIS A 238 1.72 -2.11 -0.37
N GLY A 239 2.65 -2.15 0.58
CA GLY A 239 2.52 -1.47 1.86
C GLY A 239 2.64 -2.38 3.09
N PRO A 240 1.91 -3.50 3.21
CA PRO A 240 1.90 -4.27 4.46
C PRO A 240 3.22 -5.04 4.71
N HIS A 241 4.20 -4.93 3.80
CA HIS A 241 5.54 -5.51 3.86
C HIS A 241 5.60 -7.04 3.78
N LEU A 242 4.46 -7.70 3.54
CA LEU A 242 4.31 -9.14 3.43
C LEU A 242 3.54 -9.51 2.17
N LEU A 243 3.56 -10.77 1.77
CA LEU A 243 2.77 -11.27 0.64
C LEU A 243 1.28 -11.30 0.96
N ARG A 244 0.45 -10.86 0.01
CA ARG A 244 -1.00 -11.14 -0.03
C ARG A 244 -1.33 -11.80 -1.37
N GLY A 245 -2.54 -12.34 -1.50
CA GLY A 245 -2.95 -13.11 -2.67
C GLY A 245 -2.95 -12.35 -4.00
N LEU A 246 -2.93 -13.12 -5.09
CA LEU A 246 -3.24 -12.67 -6.45
C LEU A 246 -4.70 -12.98 -6.78
N GLU A 247 -5.35 -12.03 -7.44
CA GLU A 247 -6.63 -12.23 -8.12
C GLU A 247 -6.46 -12.00 -9.62
N ILE A 248 -7.08 -12.84 -10.44
CA ILE A 248 -7.27 -12.57 -11.88
C ILE A 248 -8.70 -12.08 -12.09
N HIS A 249 -8.90 -10.77 -12.03
CA HIS A 249 -10.19 -10.13 -12.25
C HIS A 249 -10.33 -9.73 -13.72
N ASN A 250 -11.37 -10.22 -14.40
CA ASN A 250 -11.59 -9.95 -15.84
C ASN A 250 -10.35 -10.25 -16.73
N GLY A 251 -9.61 -11.32 -16.41
CA GLY A 251 -8.42 -11.73 -17.14
C GLY A 251 -7.17 -10.87 -16.88
N LYS A 252 -7.22 -9.99 -15.88
CA LYS A 252 -6.15 -9.05 -15.54
C LYS A 252 -5.70 -9.21 -14.08
N PRO A 253 -4.39 -9.12 -13.79
CA PRO A 253 -3.87 -9.41 -12.46
C PRO A 253 -4.04 -8.24 -11.47
N ILE A 254 -4.47 -8.59 -10.27
CA ILE A 254 -4.48 -7.74 -9.08
C ILE A 254 -3.61 -8.41 -8.01
N PHE A 255 -2.42 -7.86 -7.76
CA PHE A 255 -1.56 -8.31 -6.66
C PHE A 255 -1.94 -7.53 -5.40
N TYR A 256 -2.48 -8.18 -4.36
CA TYR A 256 -2.90 -7.47 -3.14
C TYR A 256 -1.74 -7.07 -2.22
N SER A 257 -0.57 -7.67 -2.38
CA SER A 257 0.71 -7.20 -1.87
C SER A 257 1.83 -8.09 -2.41
N LEU A 258 2.89 -7.48 -2.93
CA LEU A 258 4.08 -8.19 -3.39
C LEU A 258 5.11 -8.46 -2.29
N GLY A 259 5.00 -7.81 -1.12
CA GLY A 259 6.04 -7.86 -0.08
C GLY A 259 7.15 -6.82 -0.28
N ASN A 260 8.30 -7.01 0.36
CA ASN A 260 9.46 -6.13 0.20
C ASN A 260 10.38 -6.68 -0.90
N PHE A 261 10.72 -5.86 -1.90
CA PHE A 261 11.73 -6.26 -2.89
C PHE A 261 13.16 -5.89 -2.47
N ILE A 262 13.32 -4.78 -1.73
CA ILE A 262 14.56 -4.38 -1.08
C ILE A 262 14.25 -4.06 0.38
N GLY A 263 14.98 -4.68 1.31
CA GLY A 263 14.71 -4.66 2.75
C GLY A 263 15.85 -4.11 3.58
N GLN A 264 16.17 -2.82 3.43
CA GLN A 264 17.36 -2.18 4.06
C GLN A 264 17.00 -1.08 5.05
N ASN A 265 15.87 -1.23 5.76
CA ASN A 265 15.37 -0.24 6.72
C ASN A 265 16.36 0.08 7.85
N GLU A 266 17.18 -0.88 8.25
CA GLU A 266 18.17 -0.71 9.33
C GLU A 266 19.42 0.07 8.92
N LEU A 267 19.53 0.42 7.63
CA LEU A 267 20.65 1.15 7.04
C LEU A 267 20.35 2.64 6.82
N VAL A 268 19.22 3.14 7.30
CA VAL A 268 18.91 4.58 7.27
C VAL A 268 19.92 5.34 8.14
N GLU A 269 20.68 6.23 7.49
CA GLU A 269 21.81 6.92 8.10
C GLU A 269 21.42 8.11 9.00
N ARG A 270 20.22 8.67 8.81
CA ARG A 270 19.78 9.90 9.49
C ARG A 270 18.33 9.81 9.92
N LEU A 271 18.09 9.96 11.22
CA LEU A 271 16.76 9.91 11.81
C LEU A 271 16.45 11.23 12.53
N PRO A 272 15.21 11.75 12.42
CA PRO A 272 14.80 12.92 13.19
C PRO A 272 14.50 12.54 14.64
N ILE A 273 14.45 13.53 15.54
CA ILE A 273 14.28 13.33 16.99
C ILE A 273 12.99 12.55 17.33
N GLU A 274 11.96 12.72 16.51
CA GLU A 274 10.67 12.03 16.61
C GLU A 274 10.83 10.51 16.50
N SER A 275 11.80 10.00 15.72
CA SER A 275 12.11 8.56 15.67
C SER A 275 12.58 8.03 17.01
N TYR A 276 13.45 8.78 17.69
CA TYR A 276 14.00 8.39 19.00
C TYR A 276 12.91 8.42 20.07
N MET A 277 12.11 9.48 20.09
CA MET A 277 10.97 9.64 21.01
C MET A 277 9.91 8.54 20.79
N ALA A 278 9.55 8.26 19.53
CA ALA A 278 8.56 7.23 19.20
C ALA A 278 9.00 5.82 19.65
N ASN A 279 10.31 5.55 19.60
CA ASN A 279 10.89 4.29 20.06
C ASN A 279 11.29 4.31 21.55
N ARG A 280 11.04 5.43 22.26
CA ARG A 280 11.34 5.61 23.69
C ARG A 280 12.81 5.35 24.03
N VAL A 281 13.72 5.84 23.20
CA VAL A 281 15.18 5.71 23.38
C VAL A 281 15.87 7.08 23.46
N SER A 282 17.08 7.13 24.02
CA SER A 282 17.87 8.37 24.09
C SER A 282 18.23 8.88 22.69
N PRO A 283 18.17 10.21 22.44
CA PRO A 283 18.67 10.81 21.20
C PRO A 283 20.19 10.70 21.03
N ASP A 284 20.93 10.32 22.08
CA ASP A 284 22.39 10.09 21.98
C ASP A 284 22.74 8.79 21.26
N LEU A 285 21.75 7.91 21.02
CA LEU A 285 21.97 6.70 20.24
C LEU A 285 22.21 7.04 18.77
N THR A 286 23.15 6.33 18.16
CA THR A 286 23.28 6.33 16.70
C THR A 286 22.08 5.61 16.06
N PRO A 287 21.75 5.89 14.78
CA PRO A 287 20.60 5.27 14.11
C PRO A 287 20.59 3.74 14.18
N HIS A 288 21.74 3.09 13.98
CA HIS A 288 21.79 1.62 14.06
C HIS A 288 21.55 1.09 15.49
N GLN A 289 22.02 1.80 16.52
CA GLN A 289 21.72 1.46 17.91
C GLN A 289 20.23 1.62 18.22
N LEU A 290 19.56 2.64 17.67
CA LEU A 290 18.10 2.76 17.75
C LEU A 290 17.41 1.54 17.14
N TYR A 291 17.82 1.09 15.95
CA TYR A 291 17.22 -0.10 15.33
C TYR A 291 17.40 -1.35 16.16
N LYS A 292 18.61 -1.57 16.72
CA LYS A 292 18.87 -2.70 17.62
C LYS A 292 18.07 -2.63 18.92
N ALA A 293 17.89 -1.43 19.48
CA ALA A 293 17.02 -1.25 20.64
C ALA A 293 15.54 -1.54 20.29
N ARG A 294 15.07 -1.04 19.14
CA ARG A 294 13.70 -1.25 18.63
C ARG A 294 13.42 -2.73 18.38
N SER A 295 14.34 -3.47 17.75
CA SER A 295 14.18 -4.88 17.43
C SER A 295 14.55 -5.82 18.57
N ASN A 296 15.02 -5.28 19.71
CA ASN A 296 15.64 -6.08 20.78
C ASN A 296 16.71 -7.04 20.23
N ASN A 297 17.69 -6.49 19.51
CA ASN A 297 18.73 -7.27 18.82
C ASN A 297 18.14 -8.37 17.92
N ASP A 298 17.18 -8.00 17.10
CA ASP A 298 16.51 -8.83 16.09
C ASP A 298 15.57 -9.91 16.64
N VAL A 299 15.27 -9.89 17.94
CA VAL A 299 14.32 -10.82 18.58
C VAL A 299 12.85 -10.47 18.28
N LYS A 300 12.54 -9.23 17.88
CA LYS A 300 11.18 -8.80 17.52
C LYS A 300 11.14 -7.85 16.32
N GLY A 301 9.93 -7.69 15.77
CA GLY A 301 9.68 -6.84 14.61
C GLY A 301 10.20 -7.47 13.32
N PHE A 302 10.52 -6.64 12.32
CA PHE A 302 10.85 -7.14 10.98
C PHE A 302 11.97 -8.19 10.98
N PRO A 303 13.10 -8.00 11.69
CA PRO A 303 14.19 -8.99 11.70
C PRO A 303 13.85 -10.35 12.33
N ALA A 304 12.68 -10.51 12.96
CA ALA A 304 12.29 -11.73 13.67
C ALA A 304 11.27 -12.59 12.91
N GLU A 305 10.72 -12.09 11.80
CA GLU A 305 9.59 -12.73 11.12
C GLU A 305 9.87 -12.93 9.63
N THR A 306 9.82 -14.17 9.16
CA THR A 306 10.12 -14.57 7.77
C THR A 306 9.31 -13.80 6.73
N ARG A 307 8.04 -13.51 7.02
CA ARG A 307 7.10 -12.84 6.11
C ARG A 307 7.53 -11.47 5.58
N PHE A 308 8.50 -10.81 6.24
CA PHE A 308 9.02 -9.51 5.79
C PHE A 308 10.27 -9.63 4.90
N TRP A 309 10.81 -10.84 4.76
CA TRP A 309 12.05 -11.16 4.03
C TRP A 309 11.83 -12.10 2.85
N GLU A 310 10.57 -12.36 2.51
CA GLU A 310 10.14 -13.12 1.35
C GLU A 310 9.29 -12.24 0.44
N THR A 311 9.47 -12.42 -0.87
CA THR A 311 8.73 -11.70 -1.91
C THR A 311 8.65 -12.61 -3.14
N ILE A 312 7.94 -12.14 -4.16
CA ILE A 312 7.90 -12.78 -5.47
C ILE A 312 8.31 -11.80 -6.56
N MET A 313 8.74 -12.35 -7.70
CA MET A 313 8.94 -11.62 -8.94
C MET A 313 8.01 -12.22 -10.01
N PRO A 314 6.85 -11.58 -10.26
CA PRO A 314 5.95 -12.02 -11.32
C PRO A 314 6.46 -11.56 -12.70
N ILE A 315 6.50 -12.47 -13.65
CA ILE A 315 6.83 -12.21 -15.06
C ILE A 315 5.59 -12.53 -15.91
N GLY A 316 4.96 -11.49 -16.43
CA GLY A 316 3.76 -11.60 -17.27
C GLY A 316 4.07 -11.61 -18.76
N THR A 317 3.51 -12.56 -19.49
CA THR A 317 3.52 -12.57 -20.96
C THR A 317 2.18 -12.08 -21.48
N TYR A 318 2.20 -11.05 -22.32
CA TYR A 318 1.00 -10.46 -22.92
C TYR A 318 1.00 -10.67 -24.44
N HIS A 319 -0.19 -10.89 -25.00
CA HIS A 319 -0.41 -10.95 -26.44
C HIS A 319 -1.67 -10.15 -26.78
N ASN A 320 -1.56 -9.19 -27.71
CA ASN A 320 -2.64 -8.28 -28.11
C ASN A 320 -3.34 -7.62 -26.90
N GLY A 321 -2.55 -7.12 -25.95
CA GLY A 321 -3.05 -6.44 -24.74
C GLY A 321 -3.69 -7.38 -23.69
N LYS A 322 -3.68 -8.70 -23.90
CA LYS A 322 -4.24 -9.68 -22.97
C LYS A 322 -3.15 -10.51 -22.32
N LEU A 323 -3.24 -10.66 -21.00
CA LEU A 323 -2.35 -11.54 -20.24
C LEU A 323 -2.55 -13.00 -20.67
N GLN A 324 -1.47 -13.67 -21.08
CA GLN A 324 -1.46 -15.07 -21.51
C GLN A 324 -0.98 -15.99 -20.39
N SER A 325 0.08 -15.58 -19.69
CA SER A 325 0.67 -16.34 -18.60
C SER A 325 1.37 -15.45 -17.59
N LEU A 326 1.47 -15.92 -16.35
CA LEU A 326 2.29 -15.34 -15.28
C LEU A 326 3.19 -16.43 -14.72
N GLU A 327 4.49 -16.19 -14.76
CA GLU A 327 5.46 -16.96 -13.99
C GLU A 327 5.75 -16.23 -12.69
N ILE A 328 5.70 -16.94 -11.57
CA ILE A 328 5.97 -16.39 -10.25
C ILE A 328 7.26 -17.03 -9.73
N HIS A 329 8.29 -16.20 -9.64
CA HIS A 329 9.61 -16.59 -9.16
C HIS A 329 9.75 -16.20 -7.69
N PRO A 330 10.15 -17.10 -6.78
CA PRO A 330 10.30 -16.76 -5.37
C PRO A 330 11.61 -15.99 -5.13
N VAL A 331 11.57 -15.02 -4.24
CA VAL A 331 12.71 -14.16 -3.91
C VAL A 331 12.86 -14.09 -2.40
N THR A 332 14.09 -14.27 -1.93
CA THR A 332 14.47 -14.12 -0.52
C THR A 332 15.30 -12.85 -0.35
N LEU A 333 15.18 -12.23 0.82
CA LEU A 333 15.99 -11.10 1.26
C LEU A 333 17.03 -11.51 2.32
N GLY A 334 17.23 -12.82 2.53
CA GLY A 334 18.31 -13.33 3.38
C GLY A 334 18.10 -13.08 4.88
N LEU A 335 16.91 -13.42 5.41
CA LEU A 335 16.66 -13.38 6.86
C LEU A 335 17.79 -14.08 7.63
N GLY A 336 18.22 -13.48 8.74
CA GLY A 336 19.27 -14.03 9.61
C GLY A 336 20.69 -13.69 9.17
N GLN A 337 20.90 -13.16 7.95
CA GLN A 337 22.20 -12.58 7.58
C GLN A 337 22.46 -11.27 8.35
N ALA A 338 23.73 -10.85 8.35
CA ALA A 338 24.12 -9.58 8.96
C ALA A 338 23.37 -8.40 8.32
N ALA A 339 23.07 -7.36 9.11
CA ALA A 339 22.27 -6.20 8.68
C ALA A 339 22.78 -5.50 7.40
N HIS A 340 24.09 -5.53 7.14
CA HIS A 340 24.71 -4.96 5.94
C HIS A 340 24.64 -5.86 4.70
N ARG A 341 24.10 -7.09 4.82
CA ARG A 341 23.98 -8.08 3.74
C ARG A 341 22.52 -8.43 3.45
N ARG A 342 21.70 -8.63 4.50
CA ARG A 342 20.26 -8.88 4.34
C ARG A 342 19.57 -7.69 3.69
N GLY A 343 18.48 -7.96 2.98
CA GLY A 343 17.67 -6.94 2.31
C GLY A 343 17.98 -6.75 0.84
N VAL A 344 19.04 -7.38 0.33
CA VAL A 344 19.33 -7.44 -1.12
C VAL A 344 18.59 -8.65 -1.70
N PRO A 345 17.78 -8.48 -2.77
CA PRO A 345 17.00 -9.58 -3.32
C PRO A 345 17.87 -10.62 -4.03
N SER A 346 17.56 -11.90 -3.82
CA SER A 346 18.07 -13.02 -4.61
C SER A 346 16.96 -14.04 -4.86
N LEU A 347 17.04 -14.80 -5.95
CA LEU A 347 16.14 -15.93 -6.15
C LEU A 347 16.24 -16.90 -4.97
N ALA A 348 15.10 -17.37 -4.49
CA ALA A 348 15.03 -18.40 -3.45
C ALA A 348 15.00 -19.78 -4.13
N HIS A 349 15.88 -20.68 -3.69
CA HIS A 349 16.05 -22.00 -4.27
C HIS A 349 15.56 -23.11 -3.33
N GLY A 350 15.35 -24.30 -3.87
CA GLY A 350 15.04 -25.50 -3.09
C GLY A 350 13.81 -25.34 -2.18
N GLU A 351 13.96 -25.78 -0.92
CA GLU A 351 12.85 -25.78 0.04
C GLU A 351 12.35 -24.37 0.41
N GLU A 352 13.24 -23.37 0.48
CA GLU A 352 12.86 -21.98 0.78
C GLU A 352 11.97 -21.42 -0.34
N GLY A 353 12.42 -21.56 -1.60
CA GLY A 353 11.65 -21.14 -2.77
C GLY A 353 10.27 -21.80 -2.83
N ARG A 354 10.21 -23.11 -2.58
CA ARG A 354 8.94 -23.85 -2.56
C ARG A 354 7.99 -23.36 -1.47
N LYS A 355 8.48 -23.07 -0.25
CA LYS A 355 7.65 -22.55 0.85
C LYS A 355 7.05 -21.18 0.53
N ILE A 356 7.85 -20.29 -0.05
CA ILE A 356 7.39 -18.95 -0.48
C ILE A 356 6.26 -19.08 -1.50
N LEU A 357 6.44 -19.93 -2.52
CA LEU A 357 5.45 -20.16 -3.56
C LEU A 357 4.18 -20.84 -3.02
N GLU A 358 4.30 -21.85 -2.18
CA GLU A 358 3.15 -22.53 -1.57
C GLU A 358 2.32 -21.57 -0.72
N LYS A 359 2.98 -20.70 0.05
CA LYS A 359 2.31 -19.63 0.80
C LYS A 359 1.58 -18.67 -0.14
N PHE A 360 2.24 -18.19 -1.19
CA PHE A 360 1.62 -17.27 -2.16
C PHE A 360 0.41 -17.90 -2.88
N ALA A 361 0.50 -19.17 -3.25
CA ALA A 361 -0.62 -19.92 -3.85
C ALA A 361 -1.80 -20.06 -2.88
N ALA A 362 -1.53 -20.36 -1.61
CA ALA A 362 -2.55 -20.44 -0.57
C ALA A 362 -3.25 -19.09 -0.37
N LEU A 363 -2.50 -17.99 -0.30
CA LEU A 363 -3.03 -16.63 -0.19
C LEU A 363 -3.89 -16.21 -1.40
N SER A 364 -3.66 -16.80 -2.57
CA SER A 364 -4.41 -16.52 -3.81
C SER A 364 -5.69 -17.35 -3.96
N THR A 365 -5.82 -18.43 -3.18
CA THR A 365 -6.96 -19.36 -3.25
C THR A 365 -8.31 -18.70 -2.92
N PRO A 366 -8.44 -17.81 -1.90
CA PRO A 366 -9.69 -17.10 -1.63
C PRO A 366 -10.19 -16.22 -2.79
N PHE A 367 -9.29 -15.82 -3.69
CA PHE A 367 -9.61 -15.04 -4.90
C PHE A 367 -9.84 -15.93 -6.13
N GLY A 368 -9.91 -17.25 -5.97
CA GLY A 368 -10.14 -18.20 -7.06
C GLY A 368 -8.96 -18.36 -8.02
N THR A 369 -7.76 -17.90 -7.67
CA THR A 369 -6.58 -18.01 -8.53
C THR A 369 -5.76 -19.23 -8.15
N GLY A 370 -5.68 -20.20 -9.07
CA GLY A 370 -4.87 -21.41 -8.94
C GLY A 370 -3.61 -21.36 -9.83
N PHE A 371 -2.59 -22.11 -9.43
CA PHE A 371 -1.33 -22.17 -10.16
C PHE A 371 -0.93 -23.62 -10.46
N GLN A 372 -0.19 -23.80 -11.55
CA GLN A 372 0.53 -25.03 -11.85
C GLN A 372 1.95 -24.92 -11.31
N LYS A 373 2.46 -25.98 -10.68
CA LYS A 373 3.88 -26.08 -10.36
C LYS A 373 4.68 -26.21 -11.65
N SER A 374 5.75 -25.44 -11.77
CA SER A 374 6.70 -25.45 -12.88
C SER A 374 8.13 -25.35 -12.32
N GLY A 375 9.14 -25.47 -13.18
CA GLY A 375 10.55 -25.48 -12.77
C GLY A 375 11.00 -26.83 -12.19
N THR A 376 12.13 -26.82 -11.49
CA THR A 376 12.74 -27.99 -10.83
C THR A 376 12.53 -27.93 -9.31
N GLU A 377 12.98 -28.95 -8.57
CA GLU A 377 12.98 -28.88 -7.11
C GLU A 377 13.89 -27.76 -6.58
N ASP A 378 15.03 -27.52 -7.25
CA ASP A 378 16.00 -26.48 -6.87
C ASP A 378 15.60 -25.09 -7.37
N ASP A 379 14.91 -25.00 -8.51
CA ASP A 379 14.46 -23.76 -9.12
C ASP A 379 12.93 -23.77 -9.32
N PRO A 380 12.14 -23.67 -8.23
CA PRO A 380 10.70 -23.78 -8.30
C PRO A 380 10.06 -22.51 -8.86
N VAL A 381 9.03 -22.68 -9.69
CA VAL A 381 8.23 -21.60 -10.28
C VAL A 381 6.74 -21.93 -10.18
N LEU A 382 5.88 -20.93 -9.95
CA LEU A 382 4.44 -21.10 -10.19
C LEU A 382 4.05 -20.51 -11.54
N LEU A 383 3.22 -21.24 -12.27
CA LEU A 383 2.73 -20.83 -13.56
C LEU A 383 1.20 -20.69 -13.52
N TRP A 384 0.72 -19.50 -13.82
CA TRP A 384 -0.68 -19.27 -14.19
C TRP A 384 -0.77 -19.13 -15.71
N ARG A 385 -1.81 -19.69 -16.32
CA ARG A 385 -2.13 -19.54 -17.75
C ARG A 385 -3.59 -19.14 -17.90
N ALA A 386 -3.87 -18.26 -18.85
CA ALA A 386 -5.23 -17.98 -19.26
C ALA A 386 -5.90 -19.27 -19.75
N THR A 387 -7.15 -19.49 -19.35
CA THR A 387 -7.98 -20.55 -19.91
C THR A 387 -8.27 -20.20 -21.37
N ALA A 388 -8.07 -21.17 -22.26
CA ALA A 388 -8.25 -21.03 -23.70
C ALA A 388 -9.68 -20.64 -24.10
#